data_AF-A0A2G7FGG2-F1
#
_entry.id   AF-A0A2G7FGG2-F1
#
_cell.length_a   1.000
_cell.length_b   1.000
_cell.length_c   1.000
_cell.angle_alpha   90.00
_cell.angle_beta   90.00
_cell.angle_gamma   90.00
#
_symmetry.space_group_name_H-M   'P 1'
#
loop_
_entity.id
_entity.type
_entity.pdbx_description
1 polymer ?
#
loop_
_entity_poly.entity_id
_entity_poly.type
_entity_poly.pdbx_seq_one_letter_code
_entity_poly.pdbx_strand_id
1 'polypeptide(L)'
;NANEAGYYRVSAYAANISHPDPVWNLFNQAAFTCPSGQTAAHRAAAGVPTWQSRYFGDWDNLRLYPSSGAYHGIDLPMVFGTASKISGIADSEKEREFARYMVSAWVAFAADPVDGLSRFGWPRYDEDEETLVGLAYGDSTAARFFVPSEFEWGCKELDGDTMPGKGAF
;
A
#
# COMPACT_ATOMS: atom_id res chain seq x y z
N ASN A 1 0.74 -0.31 1.65
CA ASN A 1 1.96 0.52 1.49
C ASN A 1 3.20 -0.36 1.33
N ALA A 2 4.22 0.09 0.60
CA ALA A 2 5.38 -0.73 0.27
C ALA A 2 6.37 -0.91 1.43
N ASN A 3 6.39 0.00 2.40
CA ASN A 3 7.24 -0.03 3.59
C ASN A 3 6.42 0.27 4.87
N GLU A 4 5.39 -0.52 5.18
CA GLU A 4 4.50 -0.31 6.33
C GLU A 4 5.28 -0.05 7.65
N ALA A 5 6.34 -0.83 7.88
CA ALA A 5 7.28 -0.72 8.99
C ALA A 5 7.92 0.67 9.16
N GLY A 6 7.94 1.51 8.13
CA GLY A 6 8.50 2.86 8.19
C GLY A 6 7.90 3.71 9.32
N TYR A 7 6.63 3.50 9.66
CA TYR A 7 5.98 4.18 10.78
C TYR A 7 6.47 3.61 12.12
N TYR A 8 6.45 2.28 12.24
CA TYR A 8 6.79 1.55 13.46
C TYR A 8 8.28 1.64 13.84
N ARG A 9 9.15 1.89 12.86
CA ARG A 9 10.57 2.17 13.12
C ARG A 9 10.76 3.44 13.98
N VAL A 10 9.83 4.39 13.94
CA VAL A 10 9.87 5.60 14.80
C VAL A 10 9.67 5.25 16.27
N SER A 11 8.66 4.43 16.59
CA SER A 11 8.40 4.01 17.97
C SER A 11 9.48 3.07 18.49
N ALA A 12 9.97 2.15 17.66
CA ALA A 12 11.11 1.28 18.00
C ALA A 12 12.36 2.12 18.30
N TYR A 13 12.67 3.11 17.48
CA TYR A 13 13.78 4.04 17.72
C TYR A 13 13.64 4.78 19.06
N ALA A 14 12.45 5.31 19.36
CA ALA A 14 12.18 5.98 20.64
C ALA A 14 12.35 5.06 21.86
N ALA A 15 12.11 3.75 21.68
CA ALA A 15 12.33 2.73 22.70
C ALA A 15 13.78 2.18 22.74
N ASN A 16 14.70 2.76 21.95
CA ASN A 16 16.07 2.27 21.77
C ASN A 16 16.14 0.81 21.26
N ILE A 17 15.15 0.40 20.46
CA ILE A 17 15.08 -0.89 19.80
C ILE A 17 15.51 -0.70 18.35
N SER A 18 16.45 -1.54 17.90
CA SER A 18 16.89 -1.58 16.51
C SER A 18 16.87 -3.02 16.02
N HIS A 19 16.33 -3.20 14.82
CA HIS A 19 16.26 -4.48 14.13
C HIS A 19 16.84 -4.34 12.72
N PRO A 20 17.49 -5.39 12.19
CA PRO A 20 17.96 -5.39 10.82
C PRO A 20 16.79 -5.46 9.83
N ASP A 21 16.99 -5.01 8.59
CA ASP A 21 15.93 -4.95 7.58
C ASP A 21 15.15 -6.26 7.34
N PRO A 22 15.76 -7.47 7.38
CA PRO A 22 15.01 -8.72 7.25
C PRO A 22 13.90 -8.90 8.30
N VAL A 23 14.10 -8.40 9.53
CA VAL A 23 13.07 -8.46 10.58
C VAL A 23 11.91 -7.52 10.23
N TRP A 24 12.20 -6.31 9.75
CA TRP A 24 11.17 -5.37 9.30
C TRP A 24 10.44 -5.84 8.05
N ASN A 25 11.14 -6.52 7.14
CA ASN A 25 10.54 -7.12 5.96
C ASN A 25 9.56 -8.23 6.36
N LEU A 26 9.94 -9.09 7.33
CA LEU A 26 9.04 -10.11 7.85
C LEU A 26 7.85 -9.49 8.60
N PHE A 27 8.05 -8.40 9.34
CA PHE A 27 6.97 -7.62 9.95
C PHE A 27 5.99 -7.09 8.90
N ASN A 28 6.48 -6.52 7.79
CA ASN A 28 5.63 -6.06 6.68
C ASN A 28 4.79 -7.19 6.07
N GLN A 29 5.36 -8.39 5.95
CA GLN A 29 4.66 -9.56 5.44
C GLN A 29 3.57 -10.01 6.41
N ALA A 30 3.93 -10.24 7.68
CA ALA A 30 3.04 -10.81 8.69
C ALA A 30 1.91 -9.87 9.12
N ALA A 31 2.17 -8.57 9.28
CA ALA A 31 1.18 -7.62 9.78
C ALA A 31 0.24 -7.07 8.69
N PHE A 32 0.70 -6.99 7.43
CA PHE A 32 0.01 -6.23 6.39
C PHE A 32 -0.13 -6.98 5.07
N THR A 33 0.99 -7.38 4.46
CA THR A 33 0.98 -7.89 3.08
C THR A 33 0.22 -9.21 2.99
N CYS A 34 0.57 -10.22 3.79
CA CYS A 34 -0.07 -11.53 3.72
C CYS A 34 -1.55 -11.52 4.14
N PRO A 35 -1.95 -10.86 5.25
CA PRO A 35 -3.37 -10.78 5.61
C PRO A 35 -4.22 -10.06 4.55
N SER A 36 -3.69 -8.99 3.94
CA SER A 36 -4.41 -8.27 2.87
C SER A 36 -4.54 -9.10 1.59
N GLY A 37 -3.49 -9.82 1.20
CA GLY A 37 -3.49 -10.78 0.09
C GLY A 37 -4.51 -11.91 0.28
N GLN A 38 -4.45 -12.60 1.42
CA GLN A 38 -5.42 -13.63 1.77
C GLN A 38 -6.87 -13.10 1.76
N THR A 39 -7.08 -11.88 2.24
CA THR A 39 -8.41 -11.26 2.22
C THR A 39 -8.88 -10.99 0.79
N ALA A 40 -8.00 -10.54 -0.12
CA ALA A 40 -8.33 -10.34 -1.52
C ALA A 40 -8.68 -11.67 -2.20
N ALA A 41 -7.86 -12.70 -2.01
CA ALA A 41 -8.10 -14.05 -2.53
C ALA A 41 -9.44 -14.63 -2.05
N HIS A 42 -9.73 -14.56 -0.74
CA HIS A 42 -11.00 -15.05 -0.20
C HIS A 42 -12.23 -14.32 -0.76
N ARG A 43 -12.14 -13.00 -0.97
CA ARG A 43 -13.24 -12.22 -1.57
C ARG A 43 -13.46 -12.59 -3.04
N ALA A 44 -12.37 -12.69 -3.81
CA ALA A 44 -12.44 -13.09 -5.21
C ALA A 44 -13.01 -14.51 -5.37
N ALA A 45 -12.56 -15.46 -4.55
CA ALA A 45 -13.09 -16.83 -4.53
C ALA A 45 -14.58 -16.90 -4.15
N ALA A 46 -15.07 -15.94 -3.36
CA ALA A 46 -16.48 -15.80 -3.02
C ALA A 46 -17.31 -15.06 -4.10
N GLY A 47 -16.72 -14.72 -5.24
CA GLY A 47 -17.39 -14.01 -6.34
C GLY A 47 -17.62 -12.52 -6.07
N VAL A 48 -16.94 -11.94 -5.07
CA VAL A 48 -17.01 -10.50 -4.79
C VAL A 48 -16.04 -9.76 -5.73
N PRO A 49 -16.51 -8.76 -6.51
CA PRO A 49 -15.62 -7.90 -7.28
C PRO A 49 -14.54 -7.30 -6.39
N THR A 50 -13.28 -7.62 -6.67
CA THR A 50 -12.14 -7.33 -5.80
C THR A 50 -11.01 -6.72 -6.62
N TRP A 51 -10.36 -5.72 -6.04
CA TRP A 51 -9.14 -5.11 -6.54
C TRP A 51 -8.17 -4.99 -5.37
N GLN A 52 -6.91 -5.37 -5.58
CA GLN A 52 -5.86 -5.22 -4.59
C GLN A 52 -4.91 -4.13 -5.07
N SER A 53 -4.55 -3.21 -4.18
CA SER A 53 -3.60 -2.15 -4.49
C SER A 53 -2.44 -2.13 -3.52
N ARG A 54 -1.26 -1.78 -4.01
CA ARG A 54 -0.07 -1.52 -3.19
C ARG A 54 0.46 -0.13 -3.52
N TYR A 55 0.55 0.72 -2.50
CA TYR A 55 1.09 2.07 -2.61
C TYR A 55 2.61 2.09 -2.43
N PHE A 56 3.30 2.72 -3.37
CA PHE A 56 4.77 2.84 -3.44
C PHE A 56 5.27 4.27 -3.38
N GLY A 57 4.37 5.25 -3.25
CA GLY A 57 4.74 6.67 -3.32
C GLY A 57 5.70 7.06 -2.20
N ASP A 58 6.70 7.85 -2.57
CA ASP A 58 7.73 8.35 -1.67
C ASP A 58 7.98 9.84 -1.96
N TRP A 59 7.06 10.67 -1.50
CA TRP A 59 7.06 12.12 -1.73
C TRP A 59 7.80 12.84 -0.60
N ASP A 60 8.66 13.80 -0.97
CA ASP A 60 9.55 14.49 -0.02
C ASP A 60 8.82 15.14 1.15
N ASN A 61 7.67 15.79 0.88
CA ASN A 61 6.85 16.45 1.90
C ASN A 61 6.15 15.45 2.84
N LEU A 62 6.07 14.16 2.49
CA LEU A 62 5.37 13.14 3.25
C LEU A 62 6.30 12.23 4.05
N ARG A 63 7.62 12.27 3.81
CA ARG A 63 8.61 11.47 4.55
C ARG A 63 8.66 11.84 6.04
N LEU A 64 8.64 10.84 6.92
CA LEU A 64 8.93 11.03 8.36
C LEU A 64 10.44 11.19 8.62
N TYR A 65 11.23 10.48 7.83
CA TYR A 65 12.69 10.50 7.81
C TYR A 65 13.16 9.99 6.44
N PRO A 66 14.44 10.17 6.04
CA PRO A 66 14.87 9.95 4.65
C PRO A 66 14.57 8.58 4.03
N SER A 67 14.37 7.54 4.84
CA SER A 67 14.05 6.17 4.41
C SER A 67 12.70 5.66 4.92
N SER A 68 11.78 6.54 5.35
CA SER A 68 10.44 6.11 5.78
C SER A 68 9.63 5.56 4.61
N GLY A 69 9.84 6.08 3.40
CA GLY A 69 9.17 5.64 2.17
C GLY A 69 7.63 5.64 2.30
N ALA A 70 6.99 4.71 1.60
CA ALA A 70 5.57 4.41 1.73
C ALA A 70 5.28 3.70 3.07
N TYR A 71 5.22 4.46 4.17
CA TYR A 71 4.93 3.93 5.50
C TYR A 71 3.44 3.73 5.79
N HIS A 72 3.15 3.08 6.91
CA HIS A 72 1.77 2.80 7.31
C HIS A 72 0.90 4.06 7.42
N GLY A 73 -0.14 4.13 6.59
CA GLY A 73 -1.13 5.21 6.55
C GLY A 73 -0.77 6.43 5.69
N ILE A 74 0.41 6.45 5.04
CA ILE A 74 0.83 7.62 4.23
C ILE A 74 0.12 7.74 2.88
N ASP A 75 -0.60 6.69 2.49
CA ASP A 75 -1.52 6.71 1.36
C ASP A 75 -2.77 7.57 1.63
N LEU A 76 -3.16 7.77 2.90
CA LEU A 76 -4.38 8.50 3.25
C LEU A 76 -4.36 9.97 2.84
N PRO A 77 -3.31 10.78 3.12
CA PRO A 77 -3.25 12.16 2.65
C PRO A 77 -3.33 12.30 1.14
N MET A 78 -2.91 11.28 0.38
CA MET A 78 -3.01 11.26 -1.07
C MET A 78 -4.45 11.04 -1.54
N VAL A 79 -5.17 10.08 -0.92
CA VAL A 79 -6.59 9.82 -1.21
C VAL A 79 -7.47 11.01 -0.85
N PHE A 80 -7.15 11.75 0.22
CA PHE A 80 -7.95 12.89 0.67
C PHE A 80 -7.50 14.24 0.11
N GLY A 81 -6.37 14.30 -0.61
CA GLY A 81 -5.81 15.56 -1.10
C GLY A 81 -5.38 16.51 0.02
N THR A 82 -4.86 15.96 1.13
CA THR A 82 -4.49 16.70 2.34
C THR A 82 -2.99 16.64 2.66
N ALA A 83 -2.15 16.17 1.74
CA ALA A 83 -0.70 16.00 1.93
C ALA A 83 -0.01 17.27 2.48
N SER A 84 -0.05 18.37 1.74
CA SER A 84 0.52 19.66 2.17
C SER A 84 -0.06 20.23 3.46
N LYS A 85 -1.35 19.97 3.75
CA LYS A 85 -1.98 20.41 5.00
C LYS A 85 -1.43 19.66 6.21
N ILE A 86 -1.15 18.37 6.06
CA ILE A 86 -0.65 17.51 7.14
C ILE A 86 0.85 17.71 7.34
N SER A 87 1.61 17.86 6.25
CA SER A 87 3.06 18.06 6.33
C SER A 87 3.48 19.50 6.64
N GLY A 88 2.66 20.49 6.28
CA GLY A 88 3.03 21.90 6.30
C GLY A 88 4.00 22.29 5.16
N ILE A 89 4.26 21.38 4.22
CA ILE A 89 5.18 21.55 3.10
C ILE A 89 4.40 21.40 1.79
N ALA A 90 4.63 22.29 0.83
CA ALA A 90 3.90 22.27 -0.44
C ALA A 90 4.13 20.98 -1.23
N ASP A 91 3.05 20.45 -1.81
CA ASP A 91 3.09 19.27 -2.67
C ASP A 91 3.91 19.55 -3.94
N SER A 92 4.62 18.55 -4.44
CA SER A 92 5.24 18.65 -5.77
C SER A 92 4.16 18.62 -6.87
N GLU A 93 4.50 19.03 -8.10
CA GLU A 93 3.54 18.97 -9.21
C GLU A 93 3.12 17.54 -9.53
N LYS A 94 4.08 16.62 -9.57
CA LYS A 94 3.88 15.21 -9.85
C LYS A 94 3.04 14.50 -8.78
N GLU A 95 3.30 14.86 -7.52
CA GLU A 95 2.50 14.39 -6.38
C GLU A 95 1.04 14.82 -6.51
N ARG A 96 0.78 16.09 -6.83
CA ARG A 96 -0.61 16.57 -7.04
C ARG A 96 -1.29 15.89 -8.22
N GLU A 97 -0.56 15.64 -9.30
CA GLU A 97 -1.08 14.89 -10.44
C GLU A 97 -1.47 13.47 -10.04
N PHE A 98 -0.57 12.76 -9.35
CA PHE A 98 -0.85 11.42 -8.84
C PHE A 98 -1.99 11.41 -7.81
N ALA A 99 -2.05 12.37 -6.89
CA ALA A 99 -3.14 12.49 -5.92
C ALA A 99 -4.51 12.57 -6.62
N ARG A 100 -4.62 13.35 -7.71
CA ARG A 100 -5.85 13.41 -8.52
C ARG A 100 -6.18 12.08 -9.18
N TYR A 101 -5.18 11.36 -9.70
CA TYR A 101 -5.38 10.01 -10.24
C TYR A 101 -5.94 9.07 -9.16
N MET A 102 -5.30 9.05 -7.99
CA MET A 102 -5.68 8.19 -6.86
C MET A 102 -7.09 8.51 -6.38
N VAL A 103 -7.42 9.78 -6.12
CA VAL A 103 -8.78 10.21 -5.74
C VAL A 103 -9.80 9.78 -6.79
N SER A 104 -9.48 9.92 -8.08
CA SER A 104 -10.40 9.54 -9.17
C SER A 104 -10.70 8.04 -9.17
N ALA A 105 -9.73 7.17 -8.87
CA ALA A 105 -9.97 5.73 -8.75
C ALA A 105 -10.90 5.41 -7.56
N TRP A 106 -10.67 6.04 -6.40
CA TRP A 106 -11.54 5.85 -5.23
C TRP A 106 -12.97 6.35 -5.49
N VAL A 107 -13.13 7.49 -6.17
CA VAL A 107 -14.43 8.00 -6.60
C VAL A 107 -15.11 7.04 -7.58
N ALA A 108 -14.36 6.48 -8.53
CA ALA A 108 -14.89 5.51 -9.48
C ALA A 108 -15.44 4.26 -8.77
N PHE A 109 -14.72 3.73 -7.78
CA PHE A 109 -15.19 2.62 -6.95
C PHE A 109 -16.43 2.99 -6.13
N ALA A 110 -16.42 4.15 -5.47
CA ALA A 110 -17.55 4.59 -4.65
C ALA A 110 -18.83 4.83 -5.48
N ALA A 111 -18.69 5.31 -6.71
CA ALA A 111 -19.80 5.54 -7.62
C ALA A 111 -20.40 4.24 -8.18
N ASP A 112 -19.55 3.23 -8.43
CA ASP A 112 -19.96 1.90 -8.87
C ASP A 112 -18.97 0.83 -8.34
N PRO A 113 -19.33 0.12 -7.25
CA PRO A 113 -18.44 -0.84 -6.63
C PRO A 113 -18.30 -2.16 -7.40
N VAL A 114 -19.09 -2.36 -8.46
CA VAL A 114 -19.09 -3.59 -9.27
C VAL A 114 -18.22 -3.43 -10.51
N ASP A 115 -18.35 -2.29 -11.21
CA ASP A 115 -17.71 -2.09 -12.52
C ASP A 115 -16.94 -0.77 -12.62
N GLY A 116 -17.01 0.12 -11.62
CA GLY A 116 -16.40 1.45 -11.65
C GLY A 116 -14.89 1.41 -11.87
N LEU A 117 -14.19 0.56 -11.12
CA LEU A 117 -12.74 0.38 -11.25
C LEU A 117 -12.34 -0.33 -12.54
N SER A 118 -13.13 -1.31 -13.02
CA SER A 118 -12.87 -1.93 -14.33
C SER A 118 -13.00 -0.92 -15.48
N ARG A 119 -14.00 -0.03 -15.44
CA ARG A 119 -14.13 1.07 -16.42
C ARG A 119 -13.04 2.12 -16.26
N PHE A 120 -12.53 2.32 -15.05
CA PHE A 120 -11.36 3.17 -14.78
C PHE A 120 -10.06 2.57 -15.34
N GLY A 121 -10.07 1.27 -15.69
CA GLY A 121 -8.94 0.56 -16.27
C GLY A 121 -8.17 -0.30 -15.28
N TRP A 122 -8.68 -0.53 -14.07
CA TRP A 122 -8.06 -1.44 -13.11
C TRP A 122 -8.53 -2.89 -13.34
N PRO A 123 -7.60 -3.85 -13.47
CA PRO A 123 -7.93 -5.27 -13.59
C PRO A 123 -8.53 -5.80 -12.28
N ARG A 124 -9.55 -6.66 -12.38
CA ARG A 124 -10.05 -7.38 -11.20
C ARG A 124 -8.94 -8.30 -10.68
N TYR A 125 -8.90 -8.49 -9.38
CA TYR A 125 -7.91 -9.31 -8.71
C TYR A 125 -7.92 -10.76 -9.22
N ASP A 126 -6.72 -11.24 -9.49
CA ASP A 126 -6.34 -12.61 -9.77
C ASP A 126 -4.89 -12.79 -9.27
N GLU A 127 -4.63 -13.83 -8.49
CA GLU A 127 -3.36 -14.01 -7.77
C GLU A 127 -2.16 -14.28 -8.68
N ASP A 128 -2.42 -14.83 -9.87
CA ASP A 128 -1.40 -15.32 -10.81
C ASP A 128 -1.23 -14.41 -12.04
N GLU A 129 -2.09 -13.40 -12.20
CA GLU A 129 -2.07 -12.44 -13.31
C GLU A 129 -1.62 -11.04 -12.86
N GLU A 130 -1.29 -10.16 -13.80
CA GLU A 130 -0.92 -8.76 -13.52
C GLU A 130 -2.13 -7.94 -13.04
N THR A 131 -2.57 -8.15 -11.80
CA THR A 131 -3.78 -7.54 -11.23
C THR A 131 -3.55 -6.72 -9.97
N LEU A 132 -2.36 -6.80 -9.36
CA LEU A 132 -1.99 -5.93 -8.25
C LEU A 132 -1.80 -4.50 -8.77
N VAL A 133 -2.64 -3.58 -8.31
CA VAL A 133 -2.58 -2.17 -8.66
C VAL A 133 -1.44 -1.49 -7.90
N GLY A 134 -0.30 -1.33 -8.57
CA GLY A 134 0.85 -0.58 -8.09
C GLY A 134 0.66 0.92 -8.26
N LEU A 135 0.45 1.60 -7.13
CA LEU A 135 0.18 3.02 -7.06
C LEU A 135 1.47 3.80 -6.78
N ALA A 136 1.74 4.84 -7.57
CA ALA A 136 2.95 5.68 -7.49
C ALA A 136 4.28 4.91 -7.61
N TYR A 137 4.28 3.77 -8.32
CA TYR A 137 5.49 2.99 -8.52
C TYR A 137 6.48 3.72 -9.44
N GLY A 138 7.70 3.95 -8.94
CA GLY A 138 8.73 4.69 -9.68
C GLY A 138 8.31 6.13 -10.02
N ASP A 139 7.61 6.78 -9.09
CA ASP A 139 7.03 8.11 -9.22
C ASP A 139 6.03 8.24 -10.38
N SER A 140 5.47 7.15 -10.90
CA SER A 140 4.46 7.20 -11.97
C SER A 140 3.19 7.93 -11.51
N THR A 141 2.60 8.75 -12.37
CA THR A 141 1.31 9.43 -12.11
C THR A 141 0.10 8.56 -12.48
N ALA A 142 0.33 7.36 -13.04
CA ALA A 142 -0.66 6.34 -13.30
C ALA A 142 -0.30 5.01 -12.60
N ALA A 143 -1.27 4.11 -12.44
CA ALA A 143 -1.01 2.77 -11.92
C ALA A 143 -0.14 1.95 -12.88
N ARG A 144 0.64 1.05 -12.29
CA ARG A 144 1.24 -0.10 -12.98
C ARG A 144 0.63 -1.37 -12.39
N PHE A 145 0.57 -2.43 -13.19
CA PHE A 145 0.03 -3.69 -12.72
C PHE A 145 1.15 -4.70 -12.55
N PHE A 146 1.02 -5.54 -11.53
CA PHE A 146 2.00 -6.57 -11.17
C PHE A 146 1.28 -7.84 -10.76
N VAL A 147 2.01 -8.95 -10.70
CA VAL A 147 1.49 -10.20 -10.16
C VAL A 147 1.48 -10.12 -8.62
N PRO A 148 0.34 -10.29 -7.93
CA PRO A 148 0.27 -10.22 -6.47
C PRO A 148 1.30 -11.10 -5.74
N SER A 149 1.47 -12.35 -6.21
CA SER A 149 2.36 -13.34 -5.59
C SER A 149 3.84 -12.92 -5.54
N GLU A 150 4.29 -12.01 -6.39
CA GLU A 150 5.66 -11.44 -6.34
C GLU A 150 5.91 -10.62 -5.06
N PHE A 151 4.86 -10.05 -4.48
CA PHE A 151 4.93 -9.20 -3.29
C PHE A 151 4.62 -9.96 -1.99
N GLU A 152 4.02 -11.14 -2.12
CA GLU A 152 3.55 -12.03 -1.05
C GLU A 152 4.56 -13.16 -0.75
N TRP A 153 5.85 -12.91 -1.03
CA TRP A 153 6.94 -13.88 -0.97
C TRP A 153 7.13 -14.59 0.37
N GLY A 154 6.67 -14.02 1.49
CA GLY A 154 6.83 -14.59 2.83
C GLY A 154 5.57 -15.29 3.36
N CYS A 155 4.47 -15.27 2.60
CA CYS A 155 3.18 -15.68 3.13
C CYS A 155 3.06 -17.18 3.33
N LYS A 156 3.72 -17.97 2.48
CA LYS A 156 3.76 -19.42 2.60
C LYS A 156 4.56 -19.87 3.83
N GLU A 157 5.70 -19.23 4.08
CA GLU A 157 6.57 -19.53 5.22
C GLU A 157 5.95 -19.10 6.55
N LEU A 158 5.18 -18.01 6.53
CA LEU A 158 4.46 -17.55 7.71
C LEU A 158 3.32 -18.50 8.09
N ASP A 159 2.66 -19.17 7.14
CA ASP A 159 1.54 -20.11 7.40
C ASP A 159 0.47 -19.52 8.34
N GLY A 160 0.16 -18.23 8.17
CA GLY A 160 -0.77 -17.50 9.02
C GLY A 160 -0.20 -17.04 10.38
N ASP A 161 1.09 -17.27 10.66
CA ASP A 161 1.77 -16.69 11.81
C ASP A 161 1.84 -15.16 11.68
N THR A 162 1.19 -14.48 12.63
CA THR A 162 1.16 -13.02 12.73
C THR A 162 2.09 -12.50 13.82
N MET A 163 2.77 -13.38 14.56
CA MET A 163 3.68 -13.00 15.65
C MET A 163 4.80 -12.04 15.19
N PRO A 164 5.42 -12.19 14.00
CA PRO A 164 6.39 -11.22 13.51
C PRO A 164 5.81 -9.82 13.29
N GLY A 165 4.49 -9.71 13.14
CA GLY A 165 3.75 -8.46 12.99
C GLY A 165 3.28 -7.82 14.31
N LYS A 166 3.63 -8.40 15.46
CA LYS A 166 3.17 -7.92 16.77
C LYS A 166 3.60 -6.47 17.03
N GLY A 167 2.65 -5.64 17.49
CA GLY A 167 2.85 -4.21 17.71
C GLY A 167 2.36 -3.32 16.56
N ALA A 168 1.82 -3.93 15.49
CA ALA A 168 1.13 -3.20 14.44
C ALA A 168 -0.22 -2.61 14.89
N PHE A 169 -0.93 -3.30 15.79
CA PHE A 169 -2.27 -2.97 16.29
C PHE A 169 -2.36 -3.14 17.80
#